data_AF-A0A7V9LGX4-F1
#
_entry.id   AF-A0A7V9LGX4-F1
#
_cell.length_a   1.000
_cell.length_b   1.000
_cell.length_c   1.000
_cell.angle_alpha   90.00
_cell.angle_beta   90.00
_cell.angle_gamma   90.00
#
_symmetry.space_group_name_H-M   'P 1'
#
loop_
_entity.id
_entity.type
_entity.pdbx_description
1 polymer ?
#
loop_
_entity_poly.entity_id
_entity_poly.type
_entity_poly.pdbx_seq_one_letter_code
_entity_poly.pdbx_strand_id
1 'polypeptide(L)'
;GWELEVRKQVAEEISSGGGEAFLGGPYSIPTYIVMCESGGNYRALNESSMAGGAYQIIPSTWRAYGGQGPYAHLASKAEQDRIAAIIWREDGPGAWSCA
;
A
#
# COMPACT_ATOMS: atom_id res chain seq x y z
N GLY A 1 14.82 -16.31 -32.54
CA GLY A 1 14.01 -15.48 -33.45
C GLY A 1 13.55 -14.26 -32.70
N TRP A 2 13.41 -13.12 -33.37
CA TRP A 2 13.12 -11.81 -32.77
C TRP A 2 11.91 -11.81 -31.81
N GLU A 3 10.89 -12.64 -32.05
CA GLU A 3 9.74 -12.81 -31.14
C GLU A 3 10.10 -13.41 -29.78
N LEU A 4 11.09 -14.30 -29.70
CA LEU A 4 11.55 -14.87 -28.42
C LEU A 4 12.34 -13.84 -27.60
N GLU A 5 13.01 -12.90 -28.27
CA GLU A 5 13.78 -11.84 -27.62
C GLU A 5 12.83 -10.80 -27.00
N VAL A 6 11.83 -10.36 -27.75
CA VAL A 6 10.78 -9.45 -27.25
C VAL A 6 10.01 -10.09 -26.09
N ARG A 7 9.69 -11.38 -26.17
CA ARG A 7 9.02 -12.11 -25.08
C ARG A 7 9.87 -12.20 -23.82
N LYS A 8 11.20 -12.35 -23.96
CA LYS A 8 12.12 -12.34 -22.82
C LYS A 8 12.21 -10.96 -22.19
N GLN A 9 12.36 -9.90 -23.00
CA GLN A 9 12.40 -8.52 -22.51
C GLN A 9 11.12 -8.14 -21.75
N VAL A 10 9.94 -8.45 -22.30
CA VAL A 10 8.66 -8.19 -21.62
C VAL A 10 8.51 -9.02 -20.33
N ALA A 11 8.98 -10.28 -20.31
CA ALA A 11 8.95 -11.09 -19.09
C ALA A 11 9.92 -10.59 -18.00
N GLU A 12 11.06 -10.04 -18.40
CA GLU A 12 12.06 -9.47 -17.50
C GLU A 12 11.65 -8.09 -16.96
N GLU A 13 10.94 -7.29 -17.76
CA GLU A 13 10.27 -6.06 -17.29
C GLU A 13 9.09 -6.35 -16.35
N ILE A 14 8.29 -7.39 -16.62
CA ILE A 14 7.25 -7.86 -15.68
C ILE A 14 7.87 -8.41 -14.40
N SER A 15 9.06 -9.03 -14.48
CA SER A 15 9.81 -9.52 -13.32
C SER A 15 10.59 -8.44 -12.57
N SER A 16 10.89 -7.30 -13.20
CA SER A 16 11.69 -6.19 -12.63
C SER A 16 10.86 -4.94 -12.29
N GLY A 17 9.60 -4.87 -12.74
CA GLY A 17 8.63 -3.81 -12.45
C GLY A 17 8.04 -3.82 -11.04
N GLY A 18 8.80 -4.32 -10.06
CA GLY A 18 8.46 -4.31 -8.63
C GLY A 18 9.70 -4.14 -7.76
N GLY A 19 10.70 -3.39 -8.27
CA GLY A 19 11.93 -3.07 -7.57
C GLY A 19 11.62 -2.48 -6.19
N GLU A 20 12.29 -3.03 -5.18
CA GLU A 20 12.00 -2.91 -3.75
C GLU A 20 10.90 -3.84 -3.27
N ALA A 21 11.25 -5.13 -3.23
CA ALA A 21 10.70 -6.06 -2.27
C ALA A 21 10.53 -5.36 -0.92
N PHE A 22 9.27 -5.11 -0.54
CA PHE A 22 8.68 -5.48 0.73
C PHE A 22 9.77 -5.84 1.75
N LEU A 23 10.04 -5.00 2.75
CA LEU A 23 10.99 -5.27 3.83
C LEU A 23 10.52 -6.43 4.76
N GLY A 24 9.98 -7.50 4.18
CA GLY A 24 9.67 -8.79 4.78
C GLY A 24 8.41 -8.84 5.66
N GLY A 25 7.65 -7.75 5.77
CA GLY A 25 6.48 -7.68 6.66
C GLY A 25 5.18 -8.14 6.01
N PRO A 26 4.15 -8.46 6.80
CA PRO A 26 2.82 -8.90 6.32
C PRO A 26 1.98 -7.75 5.74
N TYR A 27 2.62 -6.72 5.16
CA TYR A 27 2.03 -5.45 4.74
C TYR A 27 2.35 -5.14 3.28
N SER A 28 1.56 -4.26 2.66
CA SER A 28 1.65 -3.90 1.24
C SER A 28 2.63 -2.77 0.91
N ILE A 29 3.22 -2.14 1.92
CA ILE A 29 4.25 -1.10 1.80
C ILE A 29 5.42 -1.44 2.76
N PRO A 30 6.57 -0.75 2.70
CA PRO A 30 7.71 -1.01 3.58
C PRO A 30 7.32 -1.10 5.06
N THR A 31 7.72 -2.20 5.72
CA THR A 31 7.34 -2.51 7.11
C THR A 31 7.67 -1.38 8.08
N TYR A 32 8.79 -0.68 7.91
CA TYR A 32 9.17 0.41 8.83
C TYR A 32 8.18 1.58 8.80
N ILE A 33 7.61 1.89 7.64
CA ILE A 33 6.59 2.94 7.48
C ILE A 33 5.35 2.52 8.27
N VAL A 34 4.84 1.31 8.03
CA VAL A 34 3.64 0.80 8.71
C VAL A 34 3.82 0.75 10.24
N MET A 35 4.99 0.33 10.70
CA MET A 35 5.30 0.29 12.13
C MET A 35 5.38 1.69 12.75
N CYS A 36 5.90 2.68 12.01
CA CYS A 36 5.91 4.07 12.46
C CYS A 36 4.50 4.69 12.46
N GLU A 37 3.68 4.41 11.43
CA GLU A 37 2.33 4.96 11.30
C GLU A 37 1.36 4.43 12.37
N SER A 38 1.39 3.12 12.67
CA SER A 38 0.38 2.50 13.53
C SER A 38 0.89 1.41 14.46
N GLY A 39 2.19 1.10 14.43
CA GLY A 39 2.71 -0.12 15.03
C GLY A 39 2.18 -1.40 14.38
N GLY A 40 1.65 -1.32 13.15
CA GLY A 40 1.07 -2.46 12.43
C GLY A 40 -0.38 -2.80 12.79
N ASN A 41 -1.07 -1.93 13.54
CA ASN A 41 -2.42 -2.20 14.03
C ASN A 41 -3.51 -1.83 13.00
N TYR A 42 -4.15 -2.85 12.41
CA TYR A 42 -5.26 -2.69 11.46
C TYR A 42 -6.52 -2.02 12.02
N ARG A 43 -6.63 -1.85 13.34
CA ARG A 43 -7.74 -1.14 14.00
C ARG A 43 -7.31 0.21 14.60
N ALA A 44 -6.07 0.64 14.37
CA ALA A 44 -5.59 1.94 14.83
C ALA A 44 -6.46 3.07 14.25
N LEU A 45 -6.72 4.08 15.06
CA LEU A 45 -7.46 5.28 14.67
C LEU A 45 -6.76 6.49 15.28
N ASN A 46 -6.42 7.46 14.43
CA ASN A 46 -6.09 8.80 14.86
C ASN A 46 -7.39 9.62 14.96
N GLU A 47 -7.81 9.99 16.16
CA GLU A 47 -9.10 10.69 16.38
C GLU A 47 -9.12 12.10 15.77
N SER A 48 -7.97 12.75 15.60
CA SER A 48 -7.88 14.11 15.07
C SER A 48 -7.96 14.15 13.55
N SER A 49 -7.22 13.28 12.85
CA SER A 49 -7.19 13.25 11.38
C SER A 49 -8.18 12.25 10.78
N MET A 50 -8.77 11.39 11.60
CA MET A 50 -9.56 10.23 11.20
C MET A 50 -8.79 9.22 10.32
N ALA A 51 -7.45 9.34 10.25
CA ALA A 51 -6.59 8.33 9.64
C ALA A 51 -6.75 7.00 10.36
N GLY A 52 -6.88 5.92 9.60
CA GLY A 52 -7.21 4.62 10.17
C GLY A 52 -6.42 3.47 9.57
N GLY A 53 -6.37 2.38 10.34
CA GLY A 53 -5.81 1.11 9.92
C GLY A 53 -4.29 1.06 10.04
N ALA A 54 -3.72 -0.04 9.56
CA ALA A 54 -2.28 -0.28 9.65
C ALA A 54 -1.48 0.81 8.91
N TYR A 55 -2.07 1.36 7.84
CA TYR A 55 -1.45 2.32 6.93
C TYR A 55 -1.82 3.79 7.20
N GLN A 56 -2.63 4.06 8.23
CA GLN A 56 -3.10 5.41 8.59
C GLN A 56 -3.66 6.22 7.39
N ILE A 57 -4.55 5.60 6.61
CA ILE A 57 -5.15 6.25 5.45
C ILE A 57 -6.29 7.17 5.91
N ILE A 58 -6.25 8.45 5.55
CA ILE A 58 -7.31 9.43 5.86
C ILE A 58 -8.60 9.15 5.07
N PRO A 59 -9.78 9.56 5.57
CA PRO A 59 -11.06 9.17 4.97
C PRO A 59 -11.28 9.65 3.52
N SER A 60 -10.74 10.81 3.14
CA SER A 60 -10.82 11.34 1.78
C SER A 60 -10.05 10.46 0.80
N THR A 61 -8.79 10.13 1.13
CA THR A 61 -7.94 9.24 0.33
C THR A 61 -8.51 7.82 0.27
N TRP A 62 -8.99 7.28 1.40
CA TRP A 62 -9.66 5.97 1.43
C TRP A 62 -10.79 5.88 0.41
N ARG A 63 -11.66 6.89 0.39
CA ARG A 63 -12.77 6.98 -0.56
C ARG A 63 -12.31 7.19 -1.99
N ALA A 64 -11.31 8.06 -2.22
CA ALA A 64 -10.79 8.34 -3.55
C ALA A 64 -10.21 7.10 -4.24
N TYR A 65 -9.56 6.22 -3.47
CA TYR A 65 -8.98 4.97 -3.95
C TYR A 65 -9.96 3.79 -3.96
N GLY A 66 -11.24 4.02 -3.64
CA GLY A 66 -12.29 3.01 -3.73
C GLY A 66 -12.27 2.01 -2.57
N GLY A 67 -11.87 2.45 -1.37
CA GLY A 67 -11.96 1.65 -0.17
C GLY A 67 -13.41 1.41 0.26
N GLN A 68 -13.71 0.18 0.69
CA GLN A 68 -15.04 -0.19 1.15
C GLN A 68 -15.35 0.37 2.54
N GLY A 69 -16.61 0.78 2.75
CA GLY A 69 -17.05 1.38 4.00
C GLY A 69 -16.49 2.79 4.25
N PRO A 70 -16.84 3.40 5.39
CA PRO A 70 -16.53 4.82 5.62
C PRO A 70 -15.06 5.08 5.96
N TYR A 71 -14.35 4.11 6.58
CA TYR A 71 -13.00 4.29 7.13
C TYR A 71 -12.15 3.04 7.03
N ALA A 72 -10.85 3.22 6.81
CA ALA A 72 -9.88 2.12 6.68
C ALA A 72 -9.84 1.18 7.90
N HIS A 73 -9.86 1.71 9.13
CA HIS A 73 -9.79 0.92 10.38
C HIS A 73 -11.01 0.01 10.63
N LEU A 74 -12.10 0.20 9.87
CA LEU A 74 -13.30 -0.65 9.89
C LEU A 74 -13.30 -1.71 8.77
N ALA A 75 -12.40 -1.58 7.80
CA ALA A 75 -12.28 -2.52 6.70
C ALA A 75 -11.41 -3.73 7.08
N SER A 76 -11.57 -4.82 6.32
CA SER A 76 -10.76 -6.02 6.50
C SER A 76 -9.27 -5.74 6.25
N LYS A 77 -8.40 -6.58 6.82
CA LYS A 77 -6.96 -6.54 6.56
C LYS A 77 -6.64 -6.49 5.05
N ALA A 78 -7.25 -7.41 4.31
CA ALA A 78 -7.05 -7.53 2.86
C ALA A 78 -7.48 -6.28 2.09
N GLU A 79 -8.54 -5.62 2.51
CA GLU A 79 -9.01 -4.39 1.86
C GLU A 79 -8.08 -3.20 2.16
N GLN A 80 -7.58 -3.09 3.40
CA GLN A 80 -6.56 -2.10 3.74
C GLN A 80 -5.28 -2.31 2.94
N ASP A 81 -4.81 -3.56 2.85
CA ASP A 81 -3.64 -3.96 2.07
C ASP A 81 -3.81 -3.61 0.58
N ARG A 82 -4.97 -3.94 0.00
CA ARG A 82 -5.28 -3.64 -1.40
C ARG A 82 -5.19 -2.14 -1.67
N ILE A 83 -5.81 -1.31 -0.84
CA ILE A 83 -5.81 0.15 -1.04
C ILE A 83 -4.41 0.71 -0.84
N ALA A 84 -3.69 0.29 0.20
CA ALA A 84 -2.31 0.75 0.45
C ALA A 84 -1.37 0.39 -0.71
N ALA A 85 -1.50 -0.82 -1.28
CA ALA A 85 -0.73 -1.23 -2.46
C ALA A 85 -1.01 -0.36 -3.69
N ILE A 86 -2.27 0.05 -3.88
CA ILE A 86 -2.64 0.96 -4.98
C ILE A 86 -2.01 2.33 -4.74
N ILE A 87 -2.20 2.93 -3.56
CA ILE A 87 -1.60 4.24 -3.23
C ILE A 87 -0.09 4.19 -3.41
N TRP A 88 0.58 3.12 -2.99
CA TRP A 88 2.04 3.02 -3.06
C TRP A 88 2.54 3.02 -4.51
N ARG A 89 1.81 2.32 -5.38
CA ARG A 89 2.14 2.26 -6.81
C ARG A 89 1.90 3.59 -7.51
N GLU A 90 0.83 4.31 -7.17
CA GLU A 90 0.44 5.54 -7.88
C GLU A 90 1.13 6.80 -7.31
N ASP A 91 1.18 6.94 -5.98
CA ASP A 91 1.66 8.16 -5.30
C ASP A 91 3.06 7.98 -4.67
N GLY A 92 3.52 6.75 -4.51
CA GLY A 92 4.83 6.45 -3.92
C GLY A 92 4.93 6.82 -2.43
N PRO A 93 6.15 6.76 -1.85
CA PRO A 93 6.38 6.95 -0.41
C PRO A 93 5.87 8.28 0.15
N GLY A 94 5.81 9.35 -0.66
CA GLY A 94 5.38 10.68 -0.21
C GLY A 94 3.93 10.77 0.29
N ALA A 95 3.11 9.74 0.09
CA ALA A 95 1.76 9.66 0.66
C ALA A 95 1.74 9.31 2.17
N TRP A 96 2.88 8.91 2.75
CA TRP A 96 3.00 8.53 4.16
C TRP A 96 3.90 9.51 4.92
N SER A 97 3.53 9.81 6.18
CA SER A 97 4.27 10.76 7.00
C SER A 97 5.60 10.18 7.51
N CYS A 98 5.63 8.85 7.64
CA CYS A 98 6.76 8.07 8.14
C CYS A 98 7.71 7.52 7.04
N ALA A 99 7.55 7.95 5.79
CA ALA A 99 8.34 7.43 4.66
C ALA A 99 9.78 7.96 4.61
#